data_AF-A0A953SQ82-F1
#
_entry.id   AF-A0A953SQ82-F1
#
_cell.length_a   1.000
_cell.length_b   1.000
_cell.length_c   1.000
_cell.angle_alpha   90.00
_cell.angle_beta   90.00
_cell.angle_gamma   90.00
#
_symmetry.space_group_name_H-M   'P 1'
#
loop_
_entity.id
_entity.type
_entity.pdbx_description
1 polymer ?
#
loop_
_entity_poly.entity_id
_entity_poly.type
_entity_poly.pdbx_seq_one_letter_code
_entity_poly.pdbx_strand_id
1 'polypeptide(L)'
;MQGSVTENSKQKRNTPVADRFVTLADNLPIEIESDLCKECELCVEACPPKVLKISSNLNVMGYHPVEYIGKGCTSCGICFYVCPEPGTITIHKRAR
;
A
#
# COMPACT_ATOMS: atom_id res chain seq x y z
N MET A 1 53.93 19.09 -12.33
CA MET A 1 53.09 18.65 -13.46
C MET A 1 53.30 17.17 -13.66
N GLN A 2 52.37 16.35 -13.18
CA GLN A 2 52.15 14.95 -13.57
C GLN A 2 51.04 14.40 -12.68
N GLY A 3 49.80 14.58 -13.13
CA GLY A 3 48.68 13.77 -12.66
C GLY A 3 48.79 12.41 -13.34
N SER A 4 48.97 11.39 -12.52
CA SER A 4 49.06 9.98 -12.85
C SER A 4 47.80 9.46 -13.53
N VAL A 5 47.98 8.80 -14.68
CA VAL A 5 47.02 7.84 -15.24
C VAL A 5 47.16 6.53 -14.45
N THR A 6 46.05 5.87 -14.13
CA THR A 6 45.84 4.43 -14.36
C THR A 6 44.38 4.05 -14.10
N GLU A 7 43.95 3.04 -14.84
CA GLU A 7 42.57 2.72 -15.18
C GLU A 7 41.82 1.91 -14.11
N ASN A 8 40.49 1.93 -14.30
CA ASN A 8 39.62 0.75 -14.35
C ASN A 8 38.65 0.48 -13.18
N SER A 9 37.48 -0.01 -13.59
CA SER A 9 36.56 -0.87 -12.85
C SER A 9 35.39 -0.22 -12.11
N LYS A 10 34.18 -0.60 -12.57
CA LYS A 10 32.89 -0.67 -11.85
C LYS A 10 32.04 0.61 -11.75
N GLN A 11 31.23 0.81 -12.79
CA GLN A 11 29.78 0.63 -12.69
C GLN A 11 29.15 0.84 -11.29
N LYS A 12 28.57 2.01 -11.05
CA LYS A 12 27.38 2.13 -10.18
C LYS A 12 26.37 3.06 -10.86
N ARG A 13 25.49 2.43 -11.63
CA ARG A 13 24.18 2.99 -11.99
C ARG A 13 23.42 3.18 -10.68
N ASN A 14 23.48 4.37 -10.12
CA ASN A 14 22.73 4.76 -8.93
C ASN A 14 21.23 4.77 -9.29
N THR A 15 20.30 4.06 -8.69
CA THR A 15 20.23 2.83 -7.88
C THR A 15 18.75 2.46 -8.05
N PRO A 16 18.35 1.20 -8.35
CA PRO A 16 16.95 0.87 -8.54
C PRO A 16 16.17 1.09 -7.24
N VAL A 17 14.94 1.57 -7.36
CA VAL A 17 13.94 1.80 -6.29
C VAL A 17 13.55 0.48 -5.62
N ALA A 18 14.49 -0.18 -4.95
CA ALA A 18 14.29 -1.58 -4.57
C ALA A 18 14.94 -2.04 -3.26
N ASP A 19 15.62 -1.19 -2.45
CA ASP A 19 16.40 -1.78 -1.36
C ASP A 19 16.62 -0.92 -0.10
N ARG A 20 15.56 -0.42 0.56
CA ARG A 20 15.75 0.14 1.92
C ARG A 20 14.61 0.14 2.95
N PHE A 21 13.43 -0.44 2.69
CA PHE A 21 12.36 -0.49 3.70
C PHE A 21 11.43 -1.71 3.54
N VAL A 22 11.96 -2.93 3.70
CA VAL A 22 11.13 -4.08 4.09
C VAL A 22 10.68 -3.83 5.54
N THR A 23 9.69 -2.96 5.70
CA THR A 23 9.03 -2.70 7.00
C THR A 23 7.91 -3.72 7.16
N LEU A 24 7.38 -3.89 8.37
CA LEU A 24 6.35 -4.89 8.76
C LEU A 24 5.06 -4.95 7.90
N ALA A 25 4.97 -4.16 6.82
CA ALA A 25 3.89 -4.11 5.85
C ALA A 25 3.85 -5.30 4.87
N ASP A 26 4.95 -6.03 4.65
CA ASP A 26 5.06 -7.07 3.60
C ASP A 26 4.21 -8.35 3.85
N ASN A 27 3.37 -8.37 4.88
CA ASN A 27 2.40 -9.44 5.16
C ASN A 27 1.03 -8.91 5.62
N LEU A 28 0.72 -7.64 5.36
CA LEU A 28 -0.61 -7.12 5.64
C LEU A 28 -1.64 -7.84 4.75
N PRO A 29 -2.77 -8.31 5.31
CA PRO A 29 -3.79 -9.00 4.52
C PRO A 29 -4.54 -8.05 3.56
N ILE A 30 -4.39 -6.74 3.75
CA ILE A 30 -5.04 -5.68 3.00
C ILE A 30 -4.15 -4.43 2.99
N GLU A 31 -4.03 -3.80 1.82
CA GLU A 31 -3.44 -2.48 1.62
C GLU A 31 -4.52 -1.54 1.09
N ILE A 32 -4.45 -0.27 1.51
CA ILE A 32 -5.37 0.78 1.08
C ILE A 32 -4.54 1.95 0.56
N GLU A 33 -4.72 2.28 -0.71
CA GLU A 33 -4.16 3.49 -1.32
C GLU A 33 -5.09 4.67 -1.00
N SER A 34 -4.74 5.40 0.07
CA SER A 34 -5.60 6.45 0.63
C SER A 34 -5.86 7.59 -0.34
N ASP A 35 -4.91 7.88 -1.24
CA ASP A 35 -5.03 8.99 -2.20
C ASP A 35 -6.04 8.71 -3.32
N LEU A 36 -6.46 7.45 -3.50
CA LEU A 36 -7.50 7.07 -4.46
C LEU A 36 -8.88 6.93 -3.81
N CYS A 37 -8.96 6.85 -2.48
CA CYS A 37 -10.21 6.65 -1.77
C CYS A 37 -11.09 7.92 -1.79
N LYS A 38 -12.39 7.76 -2.04
CA LYS A 38 -13.38 8.85 -2.08
C LYS A 38 -14.50 8.73 -1.03
N GLU A 39 -14.22 8.07 0.10
CA GLU A 39 -15.15 8.01 1.25
C GLU A 39 -16.58 7.54 0.91
N CYS A 40 -16.74 6.53 0.04
CA CYS A 40 -18.07 6.02 -0.32
C CYS A 40 -18.67 5.01 0.68
N GLU A 41 -17.92 4.63 1.71
CA GLU A 41 -18.29 3.69 2.79
C GLU A 41 -18.65 2.24 2.40
N LEU A 42 -18.84 1.93 1.12
CA LEU A 42 -19.26 0.60 0.63
C LEU A 42 -18.38 -0.56 1.17
N CYS A 43 -17.05 -0.35 1.22
CA CYS A 43 -16.13 -1.36 1.75
C CYS A 43 -16.26 -1.56 3.27
N VAL A 44 -16.59 -0.51 4.03
CA VAL A 44 -16.81 -0.56 5.48
C VAL A 44 -18.10 -1.32 5.78
N GLU A 45 -19.17 -1.03 5.04
CA GLU A 45 -20.44 -1.72 5.16
C GLU A 45 -20.32 -3.21 4.79
N ALA A 46 -19.67 -3.51 3.66
CA ALA A 46 -19.58 -4.87 3.15
C ALA A 46 -18.61 -5.77 3.92
N CYS A 47 -17.65 -5.22 4.69
CA CYS A 47 -16.64 -5.98 5.42
C CYS A 47 -17.28 -6.85 6.52
N PRO A 48 -17.33 -8.20 6.38
CA PRO A 48 -17.98 -9.04 7.40
C PRO A 48 -17.32 -8.98 8.78
N PRO A 49 -15.97 -8.99 8.92
CA PRO A 49 -15.35 -8.89 10.24
C PRO A 49 -15.28 -7.45 10.77
N LYS A 50 -15.81 -6.45 10.03
CA LYS A 50 -15.85 -5.03 10.43
C LYS A 50 -14.49 -4.47 10.85
N VAL A 51 -13.48 -4.71 10.01
CA VAL A 51 -12.08 -4.29 10.26
C VAL A 51 -11.65 -3.05 9.48
N LEU A 52 -12.60 -2.37 8.83
CA LEU A 52 -12.39 -1.12 8.09
C LEU A 52 -13.15 0.00 8.79
N LYS A 53 -12.60 1.21 8.79
CA LYS A 53 -13.22 2.42 9.34
C LYS A 53 -12.88 3.65 8.49
N ILE A 54 -13.62 4.72 8.62
CA ILE A 54 -13.27 6.01 8.03
C ILE A 54 -12.18 6.70 8.87
N SER A 55 -11.15 7.22 8.22
CA SER A 55 -10.08 7.99 8.84
C SER A 55 -10.61 9.33 9.36
N SER A 56 -9.97 9.88 10.38
CA SER A 56 -10.20 11.29 10.75
C SER A 56 -9.41 12.27 9.90
N ASN A 57 -8.42 11.79 9.14
CA ASN A 57 -7.53 12.62 8.33
C ASN A 57 -8.11 12.79 6.93
N LEU A 58 -7.69 13.85 6.23
CA LEU A 58 -8.01 14.06 4.82
C LEU A 58 -6.87 13.54 3.94
N ASN A 59 -7.21 12.94 2.80
CA ASN A 59 -6.25 12.63 1.74
C ASN A 59 -5.97 13.84 0.85
N VAL A 60 -5.12 13.68 -0.17
CA VAL A 60 -4.74 14.75 -1.11
C VAL A 60 -5.92 15.31 -1.92
N MET A 61 -7.03 14.57 -2.01
CA MET A 61 -8.25 14.96 -2.71
C MET A 61 -9.30 15.60 -1.79
N GLY A 62 -9.04 15.65 -0.47
CA GLY A 62 -9.95 16.23 0.52
C GLY A 62 -11.07 15.29 1.00
N TYR A 63 -10.92 13.97 0.84
CA TYR A 63 -11.83 12.97 1.40
C TYR A 63 -11.25 12.35 2.67
N HIS A 64 -12.10 11.78 3.54
CA HIS A 64 -11.64 10.91 4.62
C HIS A 64 -11.48 9.47 4.11
N PRO A 65 -10.24 9.01 3.84
CA PRO A 65 -10.04 7.68 3.29
C PRO A 65 -10.41 6.60 4.30
N VAL A 66 -10.71 5.40 3.80
CA VAL A 66 -10.85 4.23 4.65
C VAL A 66 -9.50 3.76 5.19
N GLU A 67 -9.47 3.24 6.41
CA GLU A 67 -8.29 2.67 7.06
C GLU A 67 -8.58 1.26 7.61
N TYR A 68 -7.56 0.40 7.58
CA TYR A 68 -7.59 -0.91 8.22
C TYR A 68 -7.26 -0.79 9.71
N ILE A 69 -8.07 -1.42 10.56
CA ILE A 69 -7.90 -1.39 12.03
C ILE A 69 -6.65 -2.18 12.48
N GLY A 70 -6.04 -2.98 11.60
CA GLY A 70 -4.77 -3.67 11.86
C GLY A 70 -4.92 -5.13 12.32
N LYS A 71 -6.13 -5.61 12.63
CA LYS A 71 -6.37 -7.01 13.04
C LYS A 71 -7.70 -7.55 12.53
N GLY A 72 -7.79 -8.88 12.37
CA GLY A 72 -9.04 -9.60 12.10
C GLY A 72 -9.44 -9.72 10.63
N CYS A 73 -8.66 -9.20 9.69
CA CYS A 73 -8.93 -9.41 8.27
C CYS A 73 -8.72 -10.87 7.87
N THR A 74 -9.67 -11.43 7.12
CA THR A 74 -9.66 -12.82 6.63
C THR A 74 -9.16 -12.94 5.19
N SER A 75 -8.75 -11.84 4.56
CA SER A 75 -8.39 -11.77 3.13
C SER A 75 -9.50 -12.28 2.19
N CYS A 76 -10.77 -12.11 2.57
CA CYS A 76 -11.92 -12.60 1.78
C CYS A 76 -12.12 -11.89 0.43
N GLY A 77 -11.62 -10.66 0.29
CA GLY A 77 -11.71 -9.90 -0.97
C GLY A 77 -13.01 -9.14 -1.20
N ILE A 78 -13.99 -9.21 -0.31
CA ILE A 78 -15.29 -8.54 -0.52
C ILE A 78 -15.13 -7.02 -0.68
N CYS A 79 -14.32 -6.38 0.18
CA CYS A 79 -14.03 -4.95 0.09
C CYS A 79 -13.41 -4.54 -1.25
N PHE A 80 -12.56 -5.39 -1.84
CA PHE A 80 -11.98 -5.18 -3.16
C PHE A 80 -13.05 -5.16 -4.25
N TYR A 81 -13.99 -6.13 -4.23
CA TYR A 81 -15.00 -6.24 -5.28
C TYR A 81 -16.09 -5.16 -5.22
N VAL A 82 -16.41 -4.63 -4.04
CA VAL A 82 -17.42 -3.58 -3.90
C VAL A 82 -16.84 -2.17 -4.08
N CYS A 83 -15.51 -2.01 -4.08
CA CYS A 83 -14.88 -0.71 -4.21
C CYS A 83 -15.08 -0.18 -5.64
N PRO A 84 -15.69 1.00 -5.83
CA PRO A 84 -15.88 1.58 -7.15
C PRO A 84 -14.60 2.26 -7.69
N GLU A 85 -13.57 2.42 -6.84
CA GLU A 85 -12.32 3.10 -7.16
C GLU A 85 -11.21 2.07 -7.46
N PRO A 86 -10.81 1.90 -8.72
CA PRO A 86 -9.80 0.90 -9.09
C PRO A 86 -8.45 1.20 -8.45
N GLY A 87 -7.81 0.17 -7.90
CA GLY A 87 -6.49 0.29 -7.28
C GLY A 87 -6.49 0.84 -5.85
N THR A 88 -7.63 1.29 -5.31
CA THR A 88 -7.73 1.77 -3.92
C THR A 88 -7.50 0.67 -2.89
N ILE A 89 -7.94 -0.56 -3.17
CA ILE A 89 -7.81 -1.69 -2.23
C ILE A 89 -7.00 -2.79 -2.91
N THR A 90 -6.02 -3.34 -2.19
CA THR A 90 -5.30 -4.55 -2.59
C THR A 90 -5.46 -5.60 -1.48
N ILE A 91 -5.69 -6.86 -1.86
CA ILE A 91 -5.87 -7.97 -0.92
C ILE A 91 -4.80 -9.01 -1.14
N HIS A 92 -4.05 -9.30 -0.09
CA HIS A 92 -3.00 -10.31 -0.11
C HIS A 92 -3.59 -11.61 0.42
N LYS A 93 -3.72 -12.60 -0.47
CA LYS A 93 -4.12 -13.96 -0.07
C LYS A 93 -2.90 -14.67 0.50
N ARG A 94 -3.05 -15.24 1.69
CA ARG A 94 -2.00 -16.11 2.25
C ARG A 94 -1.87 -17.35 1.35
N ALA A 95 -0.65 -17.63 0.91
CA ALA A 95 -0.33 -18.91 0.29
C ALA A 95 -0.59 -20.02 1.31
N ARG A 96 -1.28 -21.08 0.87
CA ARG A 96 -1.48 -22.30 1.65
C ARG A 96 -0.29 -23.22 1.52
#